data_AF-A0A0D6LEI4-F1
#
_entry.id   AF-A0A0D6LEI4-F1
#
_cell.length_a   1.000
_cell.length_b   1.000
_cell.length_c   1.000
_cell.angle_alpha   90.00
_cell.angle_beta   90.00
_cell.angle_gamma   90.00
#
_symmetry.space_group_name_H-M   'P 1'
#
loop_
_entity.id
_entity.type
_entity.pdbx_description
1 polymer ?
#
loop_
_entity_poly.entity_id
_entity_poly.type
_entity_poly.pdbx_seq_one_letter_code
_entity_poly.pdbx_strand_id
1 'polypeptide(L)'
;MFFLVVWQCMILSVTCRHDTPIVIERPMNRVEFDDLLMEYNKDQGPTSDVSVSVDITVNSARLSEDVLRTSLTLEQTWTDPRLMFKGVSEVPLPSSVQPWHPDTVIINALSYEVKATSSFLNYDGTMRRRQLCYVEVICEESSHSSEKQSRQTES
;
A
#
# COMPACT_ATOMS: atom_id res chain seq x y z
N MET A 1 59.27 -12.45 -2.84
CA MET A 1 58.21 -13.26 -2.20
C MET A 1 57.73 -12.58 -0.91
N PHE A 2 57.22 -11.35 -1.02
CA PHE A 2 56.68 -10.57 0.12
C PHE A 2 55.44 -9.79 -0.34
N PHE A 3 55.43 -9.33 -1.59
CA PHE A 3 54.30 -8.66 -2.23
C PHE A 3 53.01 -9.51 -2.36
N LEU A 4 53.10 -10.84 -2.37
CA LEU A 4 51.90 -11.71 -2.45
C LEU A 4 51.21 -11.90 -1.09
N VAL A 5 51.92 -11.71 0.02
CA VAL A 5 51.34 -11.82 1.37
C VAL A 5 50.54 -10.57 1.71
N VAL A 6 51.01 -9.40 1.29
CA VAL A 6 50.34 -8.11 1.52
C VAL A 6 49.01 -8.02 0.75
N TRP A 7 48.92 -8.64 -0.43
CA TRP A 7 47.68 -8.71 -1.20
C TRP A 7 46.58 -9.52 -0.48
N GLN A 8 46.94 -10.58 0.26
CA GLN A 8 45.96 -11.36 1.00
C GLN A 8 45.44 -10.66 2.27
N CYS A 9 46.13 -9.64 2.78
CA CYS A 9 45.69 -8.90 3.96
C CYS A 9 44.67 -7.78 3.65
N MET A 10 44.51 -7.38 2.38
CA MET A 10 43.56 -6.32 1.97
C MET A 10 42.12 -6.82 1.80
N ILE A 11 41.88 -8.13 1.87
CA ILE A 11 40.54 -8.71 1.93
C ILE A 11 40.18 -8.96 3.41
N LEU A 12 40.54 -8.03 4.30
CA LEU A 12 39.92 -7.95 5.61
C LEU A 12 38.53 -7.36 5.41
N SER A 13 37.59 -8.27 5.24
CA SER A 13 36.16 -8.00 5.21
C SER A 13 35.79 -7.20 6.46
N VAL A 14 35.37 -5.95 6.28
CA VAL A 14 34.60 -5.22 7.29
C VAL A 14 33.21 -5.87 7.32
N THR A 15 33.09 -6.97 8.03
CA THR A 15 31.78 -7.47 8.45
C THR A 15 31.39 -6.64 9.67
N CYS A 16 30.57 -5.59 9.46
CA CYS A 16 29.91 -4.96 10.60
C CYS A 16 28.92 -5.98 11.19
N ARG A 17 29.39 -6.81 12.11
CA ARG A 17 28.49 -7.53 13.01
C ARG A 17 27.90 -6.51 13.95
N HIS A 18 26.67 -6.11 13.67
CA HIS A 18 25.84 -5.41 14.65
C HIS A 18 25.46 -6.44 15.72
N ASP A 19 26.25 -6.51 16.79
CA ASP A 19 26.04 -7.38 17.96
C ASP A 19 25.18 -6.71 19.05
N THR A 20 24.71 -5.49 18.81
CA THR A 20 23.77 -4.81 19.70
C THR A 20 22.34 -5.07 19.23
N PRO A 21 21.42 -5.48 20.12
CA PRO A 21 20.02 -5.62 19.76
C PRO A 21 19.53 -4.27 19.22
N ILE A 22 18.89 -4.29 18.05
CA ILE A 22 18.20 -3.11 17.51
C ILE A 22 16.99 -2.88 18.42
N VAL A 23 17.12 -1.96 19.36
CA VAL A 23 16.03 -1.53 20.22
C VAL A 23 15.20 -0.53 19.42
N ILE A 24 14.09 -1.00 18.85
CA ILE A 24 13.06 -0.12 18.28
C ILE A 24 12.28 0.45 19.46
N GLU A 25 12.67 1.63 19.93
CA GLU A 25 11.90 2.39 20.90
C GLU A 25 10.54 2.74 20.29
N ARG A 26 9.46 2.23 20.87
CA ARG A 26 8.10 2.61 20.47
C ARG A 26 7.83 4.01 21.05
N PRO A 27 7.56 5.04 20.23
CA PRO A 27 7.23 6.36 20.76
C PRO A 27 5.99 6.26 21.67
N MET A 28 6.04 6.95 22.81
CA MET A 28 4.99 6.96 23.85
C MET A 28 3.71 7.72 23.45
N ASN A 29 3.28 7.66 22.19
CA ASN A 29 1.92 8.04 21.80
C ASN A 29 1.01 6.81 21.97
N ARG A 30 0.78 6.41 23.21
CA ARG A 30 -0.12 5.30 23.54
C ARG A 30 -1.56 5.80 23.49
N VAL A 31 -2.21 5.62 22.35
CA VAL A 31 -3.66 5.80 22.22
C VAL A 31 -4.31 4.57 22.85
N GLU A 32 -5.11 4.78 23.90
CA GLU A 32 -5.96 3.72 24.43
C GLU A 32 -7.19 3.60 23.51
N PHE A 33 -7.09 2.73 22.51
CA PHE A 33 -8.13 2.57 21.49
C PHE A 33 -9.47 2.10 22.08
N ASP A 34 -9.46 1.38 23.20
CA ASP A 34 -10.68 0.96 23.89
C ASP A 34 -11.51 2.17 24.34
N ASP A 35 -10.84 3.21 24.88
CA ASP A 35 -11.50 4.45 25.29
C ASP A 35 -11.95 5.26 24.07
N LEU A 36 -11.13 5.32 23.01
CA LEU A 36 -11.46 6.02 21.77
C LEU A 36 -12.68 5.43 21.07
N LEU A 37 -12.92 4.13 21.25
CA LEU A 37 -13.94 3.36 20.54
C LEU A 37 -15.16 3.00 21.38
N MET A 38 -15.22 3.43 22.65
CA MET A 38 -16.24 3.04 23.63
C MET A 38 -17.69 3.30 23.15
N GLU A 39 -17.90 4.25 22.24
CA GLU A 39 -19.20 4.56 21.62
C GLU A 39 -19.13 4.63 20.08
N TYR A 40 -18.03 4.14 19.50
CA TYR A 40 -17.81 4.26 18.07
C TYR A 40 -18.65 3.25 17.29
N ASN A 41 -19.58 3.74 16.49
CA ASN A 41 -20.33 2.92 15.55
C ASN A 41 -19.55 2.75 14.24
N LYS A 42 -18.93 1.58 14.07
CA LYS A 42 -18.17 1.21 12.86
C LYS A 42 -19.04 0.91 11.64
N ASP A 43 -20.34 0.66 11.83
CA ASP A 43 -21.25 0.32 10.73
C ASP A 43 -21.78 1.57 10.02
N GLN A 44 -21.49 2.76 10.57
CA GLN A 44 -21.87 4.04 10.02
C GLN A 44 -20.64 4.89 9.67
N GLY A 45 -20.60 5.38 8.44
CA GLY A 45 -19.58 6.31 7.99
C GLY A 45 -19.60 7.63 8.78
N PRO A 46 -18.49 8.38 8.81
CA PRO A 46 -18.39 9.62 9.57
C PRO A 46 -19.39 10.70 9.15
N THR A 47 -19.71 10.76 7.86
CA THR A 47 -20.68 11.69 7.25
C THR A 47 -21.43 11.00 6.11
N SER A 48 -22.44 11.66 5.53
CA SER A 48 -23.11 11.20 4.30
C SER A 48 -22.16 11.19 3.10
N ASP A 49 -21.24 12.15 3.05
CA ASP A 49 -20.35 12.40 1.91
C ASP A 49 -18.91 12.39 2.39
N VAL A 50 -18.31 11.19 2.42
CA VAL A 50 -16.92 10.99 2.82
C VAL A 50 -16.04 11.06 1.57
N SER A 51 -15.11 12.02 1.55
CA SER A 51 -14.09 12.08 0.52
C SER A 51 -12.99 11.07 0.82
N VAL A 52 -12.70 10.18 -0.14
CA VAL A 52 -11.66 9.16 -0.03
C VAL A 52 -10.62 9.41 -1.12
N SER A 53 -9.38 9.70 -0.74
CA SER A 53 -8.24 9.68 -1.66
C SER A 53 -7.81 8.24 -1.88
N VAL A 54 -7.61 7.85 -3.14
CA VAL A 54 -7.20 6.50 -3.52
C VAL A 54 -5.94 6.59 -4.37
N ASP A 55 -4.85 6.05 -3.84
CA ASP A 55 -3.55 5.99 -4.50
C ASP A 55 -3.24 4.52 -4.82
N ILE A 56 -2.93 4.25 -6.09
CA ILE A 56 -2.63 2.89 -6.57
C ILE A 56 -1.19 2.85 -7.06
N THR A 57 -0.40 1.95 -6.48
CA THR A 57 0.94 1.63 -6.98
C THR A 57 0.93 0.23 -7.58
N VAL A 58 1.31 0.10 -8.85
CA VAL A 58 1.48 -1.20 -9.50
C VAL A 58 2.85 -1.77 -9.12
N ASN A 59 2.86 -2.87 -8.37
CA ASN A 59 4.10 -3.51 -7.93
C ASN A 59 4.64 -4.45 -9.02
N SER A 60 3.76 -5.16 -9.71
CA SER A 60 4.09 -6.00 -10.85
C SER A 60 2.88 -6.19 -11.76
N ALA A 61 3.13 -6.46 -13.03
CA ALA A 61 2.10 -6.67 -14.05
C ALA A 61 2.60 -7.71 -15.06
N ARG A 62 1.74 -8.66 -15.41
CA ARG A 62 2.00 -9.67 -16.44
C ARG A 62 0.74 -9.92 -17.25
N LEU A 63 0.81 -9.70 -18.56
CA LEU A 63 -0.25 -10.06 -19.49
C LEU A 63 0.00 -11.48 -20.03
N SER A 64 -1.03 -12.31 -20.07
CA SER A 64 -1.01 -13.65 -20.66
C SER A 64 -2.42 -14.04 -21.05
N GLU A 65 -2.64 -14.46 -22.29
CA GLU A 65 -3.96 -14.95 -22.77
C GLU A 65 -5.09 -13.96 -22.47
N ASP A 66 -4.90 -12.67 -22.81
CA ASP A 66 -5.85 -11.57 -22.56
C ASP A 66 -6.21 -11.34 -21.08
N VAL A 67 -5.45 -11.92 -20.15
CA VAL A 67 -5.60 -11.68 -18.72
C VAL A 67 -4.38 -10.94 -18.19
N LEU A 68 -4.62 -9.73 -17.68
CA LEU A 68 -3.62 -8.97 -16.93
C LEU A 68 -3.65 -9.40 -15.48
N ARG A 69 -2.55 -10.01 -15.04
CA ARG A 69 -2.30 -10.38 -13.64
C ARG A 69 -1.41 -9.32 -13.03
N THR A 70 -1.89 -8.67 -11.97
CA THR A 70 -1.15 -7.58 -11.32
C THR A 70 -1.12 -7.71 -9.81
N SER A 71 0.04 -7.40 -9.24
CA SER A 71 0.16 -7.08 -7.81
C SER A 71 0.12 -5.57 -7.67
N LEU A 72 -0.78 -5.06 -6.83
CA LEU A 72 -0.96 -3.64 -6.59
C LEU A 72 -0.98 -3.31 -5.10
N THR A 73 -0.44 -2.16 -4.75
CA THR A 73 -0.59 -1.56 -3.42
C THR A 73 -1.68 -0.49 -3.54
N LEU A 74 -2.81 -0.75 -2.88
CA LEU A 74 -3.93 0.17 -2.77
C LEU A 74 -3.80 0.93 -1.45
N GLU A 75 -3.63 2.24 -1.52
CA GLU A 75 -3.65 3.13 -0.36
C GLU A 75 -4.90 4.02 -0.42
N GLN A 76 -5.62 4.06 0.69
CA GLN A 76 -6.83 4.85 0.84
C GLN A 76 -6.69 5.76 2.04
N THR A 77 -7.02 7.02 1.85
CA THR A 77 -6.96 8.02 2.92
C THR A 77 -8.29 8.75 3.03
N TRP A 78 -8.85 8.82 4.23
CA TRP A 78 -10.08 9.53 4.54
C TRP A 78 -9.99 10.14 5.94
N THR A 79 -10.89 11.06 6.28
CA THR A 79 -10.93 11.66 7.62
C THR A 79 -12.19 11.21 8.36
N ASP A 80 -12.03 10.70 9.57
CA ASP A 80 -13.11 10.38 10.51
C ASP A 80 -12.95 11.24 11.78
N PRO A 81 -13.68 12.37 11.91
CA PRO A 81 -13.57 13.27 13.05
C PRO A 81 -13.87 12.61 14.40
N ARG A 82 -14.58 11.47 14.42
CA ARG A 82 -14.90 10.73 15.66
C ARG A 82 -13.67 10.04 16.25
N LEU A 83 -12.62 9.84 15.45
CA LEU A 83 -11.37 9.19 15.86
C LEU A 83 -10.25 10.19 16.19
N MET A 84 -10.57 11.48 16.29
CA MET A 84 -9.60 12.47 16.74
C MET A 84 -9.15 12.17 18.17
N PHE A 85 -7.84 12.25 18.42
CA PHE A 85 -7.27 12.02 19.74
C PHE A 85 -6.16 13.02 20.04
N LYS A 86 -5.84 13.19 21.33
CA LYS A 86 -4.71 14.05 21.73
C LYS A 86 -3.40 13.35 21.44
N GLY A 87 -2.65 13.87 20.47
CA GLY A 87 -1.36 13.34 20.06
C GLY A 87 -0.68 14.28 19.06
N VAL A 88 0.50 13.89 18.58
CA VAL A 88 1.28 14.69 17.61
C VAL A 88 1.69 13.88 16.38
N SER A 89 1.36 12.59 16.32
CA SER A 89 1.80 11.71 15.24
C SER A 89 0.76 10.67 14.89
N GLU A 90 0.92 10.15 13.67
CA GLU A 90 0.28 8.94 13.21
C GLU A 90 0.68 7.74 14.07
N VAL A 91 -0.28 6.85 14.34
CA VAL A 91 -0.09 5.60 15.07
C VAL A 91 -0.63 4.42 14.24
N PRO A 92 0.05 3.26 14.24
CA PRO A 92 -0.49 2.06 13.59
C PRO A 92 -1.67 1.51 14.39
N LEU A 93 -2.74 1.09 13.71
CA LEU A 93 -3.85 0.40 14.36
C LEU A 93 -3.50 -1.08 14.58
N PRO A 94 -3.75 -1.63 15.79
CA PRO A 94 -3.72 -3.06 16.02
C PRO A 94 -4.74 -3.79 15.15
N SER A 95 -4.46 -5.05 14.79
CA SER A 95 -5.37 -5.88 13.96
C SER A 95 -6.72 -6.19 14.63
N SER A 96 -6.79 -6.09 15.96
CA SER A 96 -8.04 -6.21 16.73
C SER A 96 -8.99 -5.03 16.53
N VAL A 97 -8.47 -3.88 16.09
CA VAL A 97 -9.23 -2.65 15.91
C VAL A 97 -9.61 -2.50 14.44
N GLN A 98 -10.91 -2.46 14.17
CA GLN A 98 -11.45 -2.28 12.83
C GLN A 98 -12.49 -1.17 12.81
N PRO A 99 -12.07 0.10 12.60
CA PRO A 99 -12.98 1.21 12.43
C PRO A 99 -13.74 1.11 11.10
N TRP A 100 -14.69 2.03 10.90
CA TRP A 100 -15.35 2.17 9.62
C TRP A 100 -14.32 2.41 8.50
N HIS A 101 -14.57 1.82 7.33
CA HIS A 101 -13.78 2.02 6.14
C HIS A 101 -14.69 2.02 4.90
N PRO A 102 -14.26 2.66 3.80
CA PRO A 102 -15.03 2.61 2.57
C PRO A 102 -15.10 1.19 2.00
N ASP A 103 -16.25 0.84 1.43
CA ASP A 103 -16.46 -0.41 0.70
C ASP A 103 -15.90 -0.26 -0.72
N THR A 104 -14.64 -0.66 -0.90
CA THR A 104 -13.93 -0.52 -2.18
C THR A 104 -13.86 -1.85 -2.90
N VAL A 105 -14.33 -1.88 -4.14
CA VAL A 105 -14.38 -3.08 -4.99
C VAL A 105 -13.77 -2.80 -6.35
N ILE A 106 -13.14 -3.83 -6.93
CA ILE A 106 -12.62 -3.79 -8.30
C ILE A 106 -13.64 -4.52 -9.18
N ILE A 107 -14.44 -3.75 -9.91
CA ILE A 107 -15.63 -4.26 -10.63
C ILE A 107 -15.25 -5.27 -11.73
N ASN A 108 -14.17 -5.01 -12.48
CA ASN A 108 -13.78 -5.82 -13.64
C ASN A 108 -12.73 -6.90 -13.31
N ALA A 109 -12.61 -7.26 -12.02
CA ALA A 109 -11.69 -8.31 -11.60
C ALA A 109 -12.29 -9.70 -11.84
N LEU A 110 -11.56 -10.56 -12.54
CA LEU A 110 -11.81 -12.00 -12.58
C LEU A 110 -11.51 -12.63 -11.21
N SER A 111 -10.45 -12.16 -10.55
CA SER A 111 -10.08 -12.53 -9.20
C SER A 111 -9.48 -11.34 -8.45
N TYR A 112 -9.79 -11.26 -7.15
CA TYR A 112 -9.31 -10.21 -6.25
C TYR A 112 -8.97 -10.83 -4.90
N GLU A 113 -7.71 -10.70 -4.49
CA GLU A 113 -7.23 -11.22 -3.21
C GLU A 113 -6.40 -10.17 -2.47
N VAL A 114 -6.72 -9.93 -1.20
CA VAL A 114 -5.94 -9.06 -0.31
C VAL A 114 -4.94 -9.92 0.47
N LYS A 115 -3.64 -9.72 0.23
CA LYS A 115 -2.55 -10.46 0.90
C LYS A 115 -2.15 -9.87 2.25
N ALA A 116 -2.21 -8.54 2.36
CA ALA A 116 -1.87 -7.84 3.60
C ALA A 116 -2.69 -6.55 3.71
N THR A 117 -2.99 -6.15 4.95
CA THR A 117 -3.62 -4.86 5.26
C THR A 117 -2.91 -4.22 6.44
N SER A 118 -2.66 -2.92 6.34
CA SER A 118 -2.13 -2.09 7.42
C SER A 118 -2.96 -0.82 7.49
N SER A 119 -3.31 -0.40 8.70
CA SER A 119 -4.10 0.80 8.93
C SER A 119 -3.35 1.71 9.91
N PHE A 120 -3.48 3.01 9.70
CA PHE A 120 -2.85 4.04 10.48
C PHE A 120 -3.88 5.13 10.79
N LEU A 121 -3.82 5.68 12.00
CA LEU A 121 -4.68 6.76 12.46
C LEU A 121 -3.79 7.92 12.88
N ASN A 122 -4.06 9.10 12.35
CA ASN A 122 -3.41 10.33 12.75
C ASN A 122 -4.26 11.10 13.77
N TYR A 123 -3.63 11.99 14.54
CA TYR A 123 -4.26 12.71 15.66
C TYR A 123 -5.48 13.54 15.25
N ASP A 124 -5.51 13.98 13.99
CA ASP A 124 -6.57 14.76 13.36
C ASP A 124 -7.76 13.91 12.88
N GLY A 125 -7.75 12.60 13.15
CA GLY A 125 -8.77 11.67 12.68
C GLY A 125 -8.55 11.20 11.25
N THR A 126 -7.43 11.56 10.62
CA THR A 126 -7.08 11.06 9.29
C THR A 126 -6.71 9.57 9.39
N MET A 127 -7.46 8.76 8.67
CA MET A 127 -7.27 7.33 8.53
C MET A 127 -6.54 7.04 7.22
N ARG A 128 -5.51 6.20 7.29
CA ARG A 128 -4.78 5.71 6.14
C ARG A 128 -4.77 4.19 6.15
N ARG A 129 -5.30 3.58 5.11
CA ARG A 129 -5.37 2.13 4.94
C ARG A 129 -4.59 1.72 3.71
N ARG A 130 -3.61 0.85 3.91
CA ARG A 130 -2.78 0.31 2.84
C ARG A 130 -2.99 -1.19 2.71
N GLN A 131 -3.30 -1.63 1.50
CA GLN A 131 -3.58 -3.03 1.17
C GLN A 131 -2.66 -3.49 0.05
N LEU A 132 -2.07 -4.66 0.21
CA LEU A 132 -1.39 -5.37 -0.88
C LEU A 132 -2.41 -6.32 -1.51
N CYS A 133 -2.74 -6.11 -2.77
CA CYS A 133 -3.75 -6.86 -3.49
C CYS A 133 -3.14 -7.57 -4.70
N TYR A 134 -3.65 -8.75 -5.00
CA TYR A 134 -3.42 -9.45 -6.25
C TYR A 134 -4.73 -9.45 -7.05
N VAL A 135 -4.66 -9.01 -8.30
CA VAL A 135 -5.83 -8.76 -9.13
C VAL A 135 -5.62 -9.32 -10.52
N GLU A 136 -6.62 -10.01 -11.04
CA GLU A 136 -6.65 -10.46 -12.42
C GLU A 136 -7.80 -9.76 -13.14
N VAL A 137 -7.52 -9.12 -14.26
CA VAL A 137 -8.52 -8.40 -15.07
C VAL A 137 -8.41 -8.83 -16.52
N ILE A 138 -9.54 -8.87 -17.24
CA ILE A 138 -9.54 -9.04 -18.69
C ILE A 138 -8.91 -7.80 -19.32
N CYS A 139 -7.97 -8.01 -20.23
CA CYS A 139 -7.27 -6.97 -20.96
C CYS A 139 -7.12 -7.44 -22.41
N GLU A 140 -8.10 -7.09 -23.24
CA GLU A 140 -8.02 -7.32 -24.68
C GLU A 140 -7.01 -6.35 -25.30
N GLU A 141 -6.02 -6.87 -26.03
CA GLU A 141 -5.11 -6.03 -26.78
C GLU A 141 -5.90 -5.32 -27.90
N SER A 142 -6.10 -4.01 -27.77
CA SER A 142 -6.76 -3.24 -28.82
C SER A 142 -5.89 -3.31 -30.07
N SER A 143 -6.36 -4.04 -31.09
CA SER A 143 -5.75 -4.04 -32.41
C SER A 143 -5.91 -2.65 -33.02
N HIS A 144 -4.94 -1.77 -32.75
CA HIS A 144 -4.72 -0.60 -33.57
C HIS A 144 -4.33 -1.11 -34.96
N SER A 145 -5.34 -1.35 -35.80
CA SER A 145 -5.14 -1.46 -37.23
C SER A 145 -4.42 -0.18 -37.65
N SER A 146 -3.15 -0.32 -37.98
CA SER A 146 -2.43 0.67 -38.73
C SER A 146 -3.04 0.67 -40.12
N GLU A 147 -4.20 1.31 -40.28
CA GLU A 147 -4.71 1.71 -41.58
C GLU A 147 -3.66 2.67 -42.16
N LYS A 148 -2.68 2.08 -42.85
CA LYS A 148 -1.88 2.78 -43.84
C LYS A 148 -2.88 3.41 -44.80
N GLN A 149 -3.05 4.71 -44.66
CA GLN A 149 -3.77 5.56 -45.59
C GLN A 149 -2.97 5.60 -46.90
N SER A 150 -2.96 4.50 -47.65
CA SER A 150 -2.61 4.50 -49.06
C SER A 150 -3.79 5.10 -49.83
N ARG A 151 -4.04 6.39 -49.63
CA ARG A 151 -4.83 7.18 -50.57
C ARG A 151 -3.87 7.74 -51.61
N GLN A 152 -3.84 7.02 -52.73
CA GLN A 152 -3.87 7.56 -54.09
C GLN A 152 -3.58 9.07 -54.19
N THR A 153 -2.37 9.41 -54.62
CA THR A 153 -2.15 10.52 -55.55
C THR A 153 -1.64 9.92 -56.85
N GLU A 154 -2.57 9.34 -57.60
CA GLU A 154 -2.50 9.32 -59.07
C GLU A 154 -3.52 10.35 -59.54
N SER A 155 -3.01 11.50 -60.00
CA SER A 155 -3.55 12.35 -61.07
C SER A 155 -2.65 13.57 -61.22
#